data_AF-A0A971ADF0-F1
#
_entry.id   AF-A0A971ADF0-F1
#
_cell.length_a   1.000
_cell.length_b   1.000
_cell.length_c   1.000
_cell.angle_alpha   90.00
_cell.angle_beta   90.00
_cell.angle_gamma   90.00
#
_symmetry.space_group_name_H-M   'P 1'
#
loop_
_entity.id
_entity.type
_entity.pdbx_description
1 polymer ?
#
loop_
_entity_poly.entity_id
_entity_poly.type
_entity_poly.pdbx_seq_one_letter_code
_entity_poly.pdbx_strand_id
1 'polypeptide(L)'
;MQSSRFRVTMVGDTHLDPDGGYDGSDLILPPTDLILGMGDWVNWGTNEEYAAAIRWARTLRVPFILVRGNHDNGAWARHARQVCAPEMAIQLEAHSPVDRMGMTEWKPMIWEKVENTAVYLPKQTAWHRVPAEVQSHIVLLLDVTPAYHAFEAGGMLFLCLDTCNWWLGTEQMQWLESQVAAADRPVVLVAHHHFLPVGIVYDTCQVHERDFLRNLVLSHSKIVAFLHGHAHLDRWWSYGGKDILAVRNRAVRQVTFEAGRVVESLLDGEPTATEVFHPRYLCAQCESPGQVSYMTCTEFSNPWGKATTPCLGWLPPEEEPIELVWSMRLPSALSEADHELRFQVRNAGRCELSVTAPGLLESRTQTLRAAPAGQTVAMPLGPLEEGLIEARLRCTSGWGYAAMPAELVPTPGAASAH
;
A
#
# COMPACT_ATOMS: atom_id res chain seq x y z
N MET A 1 -22.92 -28.35 -16.13
CA MET A 1 -23.54 -27.19 -15.46
C MET A 1 -22.75 -25.97 -15.90
N GLN A 2 -23.39 -24.94 -16.46
CA GLN A 2 -22.73 -23.66 -16.73
C GLN A 2 -22.23 -23.12 -15.39
N SER A 3 -20.94 -22.82 -15.29
CA SER A 3 -20.37 -22.19 -14.09
C SER A 3 -21.07 -20.85 -13.88
N SER A 4 -21.79 -20.67 -12.77
CA SER A 4 -22.41 -19.40 -12.43
C SER A 4 -21.33 -18.37 -12.11
N ARG A 5 -21.41 -17.19 -12.71
CA ARG A 5 -20.55 -16.05 -12.34
C ARG A 5 -20.91 -15.57 -10.93
N PHE A 6 -19.88 -15.23 -10.16
CA PHE A 6 -20.00 -14.65 -8.81
C PHE A 6 -19.27 -13.32 -8.78
N ARG A 7 -19.99 -12.23 -8.47
CA ARG A 7 -19.46 -10.86 -8.50
C ARG A 7 -19.20 -10.38 -7.10
N VAL A 8 -17.97 -9.93 -6.88
CA VAL A 8 -17.52 -9.34 -5.63
C VAL A 8 -17.21 -7.88 -5.90
N THR A 9 -17.74 -6.98 -5.09
CA THR A 9 -17.44 -5.54 -5.17
C THR A 9 -16.55 -5.14 -4.01
N MET A 10 -15.33 -4.74 -4.30
CA MET A 10 -14.38 -4.13 -3.37
C MET A 10 -14.69 -2.63 -3.24
N VAL A 11 -14.87 -2.15 -2.00
CA VAL A 11 -14.99 -0.73 -1.66
C VAL A 11 -13.71 -0.33 -0.92
N GLY A 12 -12.94 0.57 -1.52
CA GLY A 12 -11.63 0.98 -1.01
C GLY A 12 -11.70 2.14 -0.01
N ASP A 13 -10.96 2.01 1.09
CA ASP A 13 -10.52 3.05 2.02
C ASP A 13 -11.51 4.23 2.10
N THR A 14 -12.64 4.00 2.77
CA THR A 14 -13.74 4.98 2.74
C THR A 14 -13.40 6.21 3.55
N HIS A 15 -12.68 6.08 4.67
CA HIS A 15 -12.40 7.16 5.62
C HIS A 15 -13.68 7.98 5.89
N LEU A 16 -14.75 7.30 6.31
CA LEU A 16 -16.02 7.96 6.58
C LEU A 16 -15.84 8.90 7.76
N ASP A 17 -16.05 10.18 7.48
CA ASP A 17 -15.82 11.27 8.41
C ASP A 17 -16.99 12.26 8.29
N PRO A 18 -17.94 12.23 9.25
CA PRO A 18 -19.11 13.11 9.20
C PRO A 18 -18.73 14.60 9.30
N ASP A 19 -17.58 14.93 9.89
CA ASP A 19 -17.09 16.31 10.02
C ASP A 19 -16.23 16.71 8.80
N GLY A 20 -15.59 15.73 8.17
CA GLY A 20 -14.79 15.87 6.94
C GLY A 20 -15.59 15.92 5.64
N GLY A 21 -16.92 15.79 5.71
CA GLY A 21 -17.84 16.00 4.58
C GLY A 21 -17.93 14.82 3.59
N TYR A 22 -17.51 13.62 3.98
CA TYR A 22 -17.66 12.41 3.16
C TYR A 22 -18.42 11.31 3.92
N ASP A 23 -19.58 10.93 3.38
CA ASP A 23 -20.51 9.96 3.97
C ASP A 23 -20.71 8.69 3.10
N GLY A 24 -19.93 8.55 2.02
CA GLY A 24 -19.97 7.41 1.12
C GLY A 24 -21.18 7.38 0.17
N SER A 25 -22.03 8.41 0.18
CA SER A 25 -23.23 8.47 -0.68
C SER A 25 -22.93 8.55 -2.18
N ASP A 26 -21.75 9.04 -2.55
CA ASP A 26 -21.30 9.14 -3.94
C ASP A 26 -20.80 7.80 -4.54
N LEU A 27 -20.70 6.73 -3.73
CA LEU A 27 -20.25 5.42 -4.20
C LEU A 27 -21.35 4.75 -5.02
N ILE A 28 -21.09 4.55 -6.30
CA ILE A 28 -22.00 3.84 -7.22
C ILE A 28 -21.65 2.35 -7.20
N LEU A 29 -22.50 1.55 -6.55
CA LEU A 29 -22.31 0.11 -6.45
C LEU A 29 -22.97 -0.63 -7.62
N PRO A 30 -22.20 -1.37 -8.45
CA PRO A 30 -22.78 -2.17 -9.53
C PRO A 30 -23.54 -3.39 -8.97
N PRO A 31 -24.43 -4.02 -9.76
CA PRO A 31 -25.09 -5.26 -9.36
C PRO A 31 -24.08 -6.34 -8.99
N THR A 32 -24.07 -6.75 -7.73
CA THR A 32 -23.04 -7.61 -7.15
C THR A 32 -23.65 -8.64 -6.20
N ASP A 33 -22.93 -9.72 -5.92
CA ASP A 33 -23.38 -10.79 -5.02
C ASP A 33 -22.85 -10.58 -3.58
N LEU A 34 -21.71 -9.88 -3.45
CA LEU A 34 -21.00 -9.63 -2.20
C LEU A 34 -20.28 -8.29 -2.26
N ILE A 35 -20.27 -7.55 -1.14
CA ILE A 35 -19.42 -6.36 -0.98
C ILE A 35 -18.33 -6.64 0.05
N LEU A 36 -17.09 -6.31 -0.31
CA LEU A 36 -15.92 -6.31 0.56
C LEU A 36 -15.51 -4.87 0.90
N GLY A 37 -15.51 -4.51 2.18
CA GLY A 37 -14.89 -3.28 2.68
C GLY A 37 -13.40 -3.50 2.93
N MET A 38 -12.54 -2.77 2.23
CA MET A 38 -11.10 -3.06 2.15
C MET A 38 -10.26 -2.36 3.23
N GLY A 39 -10.81 -2.19 4.44
CA GLY A 39 -10.17 -1.46 5.54
C GLY A 39 -10.31 0.05 5.45
N ASP A 40 -9.79 0.73 6.47
CA ASP A 40 -9.88 2.19 6.65
C ASP A 40 -11.32 2.68 6.49
N TRP A 41 -12.20 2.03 7.26
CA TRP A 41 -13.63 2.32 7.20
C TRP A 41 -13.92 3.75 7.68
N VAL A 42 -13.16 4.18 8.68
CA VAL A 42 -13.17 5.51 9.32
C VAL A 42 -11.78 6.12 9.33
N ASN A 43 -11.64 7.41 9.64
CA ASN A 43 -10.36 8.10 9.58
C ASN A 43 -9.61 8.10 10.92
N TRP A 44 -10.31 8.24 12.05
CA TRP A 44 -9.71 8.37 13.38
C TRP A 44 -10.17 7.29 14.38
N GLY A 45 -11.03 6.36 13.97
CA GLY A 45 -11.53 5.30 14.85
C GLY A 45 -12.51 5.79 15.93
N THR A 46 -13.07 6.99 15.80
CA THR A 46 -14.02 7.52 16.79
C THR A 46 -15.37 6.80 16.72
N ASN A 47 -16.14 6.83 17.81
CA ASN A 47 -17.47 6.20 17.82
C ASN A 47 -18.44 6.92 16.86
N GLU A 48 -18.27 8.22 16.68
CA GLU A 48 -19.06 9.09 15.80
C GLU A 48 -18.84 8.72 14.33
N GLU A 49 -17.57 8.55 13.93
CA GLU A 49 -17.22 8.06 12.60
C GLU A 49 -17.76 6.63 12.39
N TYR A 50 -17.58 5.72 13.36
CA TYR A 50 -18.13 4.37 13.24
C TYR A 50 -19.67 4.36 13.15
N ALA A 51 -20.35 5.26 13.86
CA ALA A 51 -21.80 5.42 13.73
C ALA A 51 -22.19 5.90 12.33
N ALA A 52 -21.42 6.79 11.70
CA ALA A 52 -21.62 7.19 10.30
C ALA A 52 -21.37 6.02 9.36
N ALA A 53 -20.31 5.27 9.59
CA ALA A 53 -19.92 4.10 8.82
C ALA A 53 -21.00 3.01 8.85
N ILE A 54 -21.57 2.74 10.03
CA ILE A 54 -22.71 1.84 10.22
C ILE A 54 -23.95 2.33 9.47
N ARG A 55 -24.26 3.64 9.49
CA ARG A 55 -25.40 4.19 8.74
C ARG A 55 -25.26 3.93 7.25
N TRP A 56 -24.08 4.18 6.69
CA TRP A 56 -23.78 3.89 5.29
C TRP A 56 -23.89 2.39 4.99
N ALA A 57 -23.27 1.53 5.80
CA ALA A 57 -23.29 0.08 5.59
C ALA A 57 -24.71 -0.52 5.66
N ARG A 58 -25.62 0.05 6.47
CA ARG A 58 -27.04 -0.35 6.52
C ARG A 58 -27.83 -0.03 5.25
N THR A 59 -27.29 0.80 4.36
CA THR A 59 -27.92 1.05 3.04
C THR A 59 -27.63 -0.06 2.03
N LEU A 60 -26.61 -0.88 2.28
CA LEU A 60 -26.20 -1.97 1.41
C LEU A 60 -27.25 -3.09 1.42
N ARG A 61 -27.55 -3.64 0.24
CA ARG A 61 -28.62 -4.64 0.04
C ARG A 61 -28.12 -6.07 -0.15
N VAL A 62 -26.81 -6.24 -0.13
CA VAL A 62 -26.12 -7.52 -0.32
C VAL A 62 -25.19 -7.72 0.87
N PRO A 63 -24.74 -8.96 1.14
CA PRO A 63 -23.82 -9.22 2.24
C PRO A 63 -22.61 -8.29 2.20
N PHE A 64 -22.29 -7.71 3.35
CA PHE A 64 -21.14 -6.84 3.54
C PHE A 64 -20.16 -7.50 4.49
N ILE A 65 -18.96 -7.79 3.99
CA ILE A 65 -17.84 -8.32 4.75
C ILE A 65 -16.74 -7.28 4.72
N LEU A 66 -16.02 -7.07 5.82
CA LEU A 66 -15.04 -6.01 5.92
C LEU A 66 -13.77 -6.52 6.60
N VAL A 67 -12.62 -6.06 6.12
CA VAL A 67 -11.34 -6.20 6.83
C VAL A 67 -11.05 -4.91 7.58
N ARG A 68 -10.22 -5.00 8.62
CA ARG A 68 -9.79 -3.86 9.42
C ARG A 68 -8.59 -3.18 8.77
N GLY A 69 -8.61 -1.85 8.63
CA GLY A 69 -7.46 -1.07 8.18
C GLY A 69 -6.67 -0.44 9.32
N ASN A 70 -5.59 0.27 9.00
CA ASN A 70 -4.76 0.90 10.02
C ASN A 70 -5.41 2.15 10.64
N HIS A 71 -6.39 2.79 10.00
CA HIS A 71 -7.17 3.89 10.58
C HIS A 71 -8.30 3.40 11.50
N ASP A 72 -8.61 2.11 11.45
CA ASP A 72 -9.51 1.47 12.37
C ASP A 72 -8.80 1.12 13.69
N ASN A 73 -9.55 1.07 14.81
CA ASN A 73 -8.99 0.72 16.13
C ASN A 73 -9.62 -0.54 16.72
N GLY A 74 -9.29 -0.86 17.97
CA GLY A 74 -9.80 -2.08 18.62
C GLY A 74 -11.29 -2.11 18.93
N ALA A 75 -11.99 -0.97 18.84
CA ALA A 75 -13.44 -0.97 18.89
C ALA A 75 -14.09 -1.41 17.56
N TRP A 76 -13.31 -1.51 16.47
CA TRP A 76 -13.79 -1.87 15.13
C TRP A 76 -14.65 -3.13 15.14
N ALA A 77 -14.21 -4.21 15.81
CA ALA A 77 -14.93 -5.48 15.81
C ALA A 77 -16.34 -5.35 16.42
N ARG A 78 -16.52 -4.54 17.45
CA ARG A 78 -17.85 -4.24 18.03
C ARG A 78 -18.75 -3.49 17.05
N HIS A 79 -18.19 -2.60 16.24
CA HIS A 79 -18.96 -1.81 15.27
C HIS A 79 -19.26 -2.60 14.00
N ALA A 80 -18.28 -3.34 13.48
CA ALA A 80 -18.42 -4.23 12.33
C ALA A 80 -19.51 -5.29 12.56
N ARG A 81 -19.57 -5.90 13.76
CA ARG A 81 -20.59 -6.88 14.16
C ARG A 81 -22.04 -6.40 14.05
N GLN A 82 -22.28 -5.09 14.00
CA GLN A 82 -23.64 -4.53 13.88
C GLN A 82 -24.19 -4.53 12.44
N VAL A 83 -23.33 -4.75 11.45
CA VAL A 83 -23.68 -4.63 10.02
C VAL A 83 -23.16 -5.76 9.15
N CYS A 84 -22.17 -6.54 9.61
CA CYS A 84 -21.64 -7.65 8.84
C CYS A 84 -22.54 -8.89 8.88
N ALA A 85 -22.21 -9.88 8.03
CA ALA A 85 -22.91 -11.15 8.00
C ALA A 85 -22.77 -11.92 9.35
N PRO A 86 -23.79 -12.68 9.79
CA PRO A 86 -23.78 -13.38 11.07
C PRO A 86 -22.57 -14.29 11.29
N GLU A 87 -22.10 -14.98 10.25
CA GLU A 87 -20.96 -15.90 10.30
C GLU A 87 -19.65 -15.17 10.63
N MET A 88 -19.48 -13.96 10.11
CA MET A 88 -18.38 -13.08 10.46
C MET A 88 -18.53 -12.58 11.89
N ALA A 89 -19.74 -12.20 12.30
CA ALA A 89 -19.97 -11.64 13.63
C ALA A 89 -19.59 -12.63 14.76
N ILE A 90 -19.91 -13.92 14.58
CA ILE A 90 -19.54 -14.99 15.52
C ILE A 90 -18.02 -15.14 15.63
N GLN A 91 -17.31 -15.12 14.51
CA GLN A 91 -15.84 -15.24 14.50
C GLN A 91 -15.17 -14.02 15.13
N LEU A 92 -15.66 -12.82 14.82
CA LEU A 92 -15.18 -11.61 15.45
C LEU A 92 -15.41 -11.62 16.97
N GLU A 93 -16.55 -12.13 17.44
CA GLU A 93 -16.79 -12.28 18.87
C GLU A 93 -15.86 -13.31 19.52
N ALA A 94 -15.54 -14.40 18.82
CA ALA A 94 -14.64 -15.44 19.33
C ALA A 94 -13.17 -15.00 19.38
N HIS A 95 -12.68 -14.29 18.35
CA HIS A 95 -11.29 -13.86 18.24
C HIS A 95 -11.05 -12.49 18.92
N SER A 96 -12.04 -11.60 18.88
CA SER A 96 -12.00 -10.25 19.44
C SER A 96 -13.09 -10.09 20.51
N PRO A 97 -13.07 -10.88 21.61
CA PRO A 97 -14.12 -10.82 22.64
C PRO A 97 -14.05 -9.54 23.49
N VAL A 98 -13.03 -8.71 23.27
CA VAL A 98 -12.73 -7.54 24.08
C VAL A 98 -13.68 -6.40 23.71
N ASP A 99 -14.58 -6.06 24.63
CA ASP A 99 -15.35 -4.80 24.58
C ASP A 99 -14.46 -3.55 24.74
N ARG A 100 -13.18 -3.75 25.11
CA ARG A 100 -12.17 -2.73 25.42
C ARG A 100 -10.82 -3.07 24.77
N MET A 101 -10.15 -2.07 24.20
CA MET A 101 -8.83 -2.21 23.57
C MET A 101 -7.81 -2.99 24.43
N GLY A 102 -7.16 -3.98 23.81
CA GLY A 102 -5.95 -4.62 24.32
C GLY A 102 -4.71 -3.86 23.86
N MET A 103 -4.30 -2.84 24.63
CA MET A 103 -3.16 -2.00 24.28
C MET A 103 -1.88 -2.57 24.91
N THR A 104 -0.99 -3.14 24.09
CA THR A 104 0.26 -3.73 24.58
C THR A 104 1.48 -2.82 24.40
N GLU A 105 1.44 -1.92 23.42
CA GLU A 105 2.51 -0.96 23.15
C GLU A 105 1.92 0.25 22.41
N TRP A 106 2.37 1.46 22.76
CA TRP A 106 2.06 2.68 22.00
C TRP A 106 3.11 2.86 20.92
N LYS A 107 2.72 2.87 19.63
CA LYS A 107 3.60 3.27 18.55
C LYS A 107 3.00 4.45 17.79
N PRO A 108 3.60 5.64 17.85
CA PRO A 108 3.13 6.75 17.05
C PRO A 108 3.26 6.38 15.56
N MET A 109 2.15 6.35 14.83
CA MET A 109 2.12 6.40 13.37
C MET A 109 1.53 7.75 12.95
N ILE A 110 2.16 8.31 11.92
CA ILE A 110 2.12 9.72 11.49
C ILE A 110 0.78 10.07 10.86
N TRP A 111 0.10 11.15 11.30
CA TRP A 111 -0.77 11.96 10.44
C TRP A 111 -0.79 13.44 10.86
N GLU A 112 -1.07 14.29 9.87
CA GLU A 112 -1.01 15.76 9.87
C GLU A 112 -2.14 16.41 10.68
N LYS A 113 -1.81 17.19 11.72
CA LYS A 113 -2.35 18.55 11.97
C LYS A 113 -1.75 19.18 13.22
N VAL A 114 -0.68 19.95 13.08
CA VAL A 114 -0.41 21.08 13.97
C VAL A 114 0.10 22.21 13.08
N GLU A 115 -0.76 23.19 12.78
CA GLU A 115 -0.41 24.48 12.17
C GLU A 115 0.73 24.43 11.12
N ASN A 116 0.56 23.64 10.06
CA ASN A 116 1.54 23.49 8.96
C ASN A 116 2.92 22.92 9.35
N THR A 117 3.02 22.15 10.44
CA THR A 117 4.25 21.46 10.86
C THR A 117 4.03 19.95 10.92
N ALA A 118 4.86 19.17 10.22
CA ALA A 118 4.91 17.72 10.34
C ALA A 118 5.94 17.32 11.41
N VAL A 119 5.51 16.64 12.47
CA VAL A 119 6.39 16.17 13.56
C VAL A 119 6.62 14.68 13.41
N TYR A 120 7.89 14.25 13.36
CA TYR A 120 8.28 12.85 13.33
C TYR A 120 8.70 12.37 14.72
N LEU A 121 8.17 11.24 15.14
CA LEU A 121 8.59 10.55 16.36
C LEU A 121 9.18 9.20 15.95
N PRO A 122 10.50 8.96 16.14
CA PRO A 122 11.08 7.65 15.93
C PRO A 122 10.29 6.55 16.66
N LYS A 123 10.30 5.32 16.13
CA LYS A 123 9.71 4.11 16.77
C LYS A 123 10.23 3.84 18.20
N GLN A 124 11.22 4.60 18.66
CA GLN A 124 11.95 4.44 19.93
C GLN A 124 11.82 5.68 20.85
N THR A 125 11.05 6.71 20.48
CA THR A 125 10.99 7.95 21.27
C THR A 125 10.24 7.78 22.58
N ALA A 126 10.85 8.26 23.67
CA ALA A 126 10.22 8.23 24.98
C ALA A 126 9.09 9.28 25.06
N TRP A 127 7.85 8.81 25.25
CA TRP A 127 6.60 9.59 25.16
C TRP A 127 6.56 10.86 26.01
N HIS A 128 7.21 10.86 27.17
CA HIS A 128 7.19 11.96 28.15
C HIS A 128 7.83 13.27 27.64
N ARG A 129 8.43 13.26 26.45
CA ARG A 129 9.07 14.42 25.81
C ARG A 129 8.19 15.10 24.76
N VAL A 130 7.02 14.54 24.42
CA VAL A 130 6.08 15.10 23.44
C VAL A 130 5.10 16.05 24.16
N PRO A 131 4.77 17.23 23.64
CA PRO A 131 3.77 18.12 24.25
C PRO A 131 2.41 17.43 24.39
N ALA A 132 1.71 17.65 25.50
CA ALA A 132 0.48 16.92 25.84
C ALA A 132 -0.64 17.12 24.80
N GLU A 133 -0.70 18.32 24.22
CA GLU A 133 -1.62 18.72 23.16
C GLU A 133 -1.36 18.01 21.83
N VAL A 134 -0.14 17.49 21.60
CA VAL A 134 0.23 16.72 20.39
C VAL A 134 -0.02 15.22 20.60
N GLN A 135 0.10 14.73 21.84
CA GLN A 135 -0.12 13.33 22.20
C GLN A 135 -1.56 12.85 21.90
N SER A 136 -2.55 13.75 22.01
CA SER A 136 -3.95 13.46 21.69
C SER A 136 -4.26 13.25 20.20
N HIS A 137 -3.32 13.58 19.31
CA HIS A 137 -3.54 13.57 17.85
C HIS A 137 -2.64 12.57 17.08
N ILE A 138 -1.68 11.91 17.74
CA ILE A 138 -0.72 10.95 17.12
C ILE A 138 -1.10 9.49 17.45
N VAL A 139 -2.36 9.12 17.26
CA VAL A 139 -2.89 7.87 17.83
C VAL A 139 -3.21 6.85 16.74
N LEU A 140 -2.31 5.90 16.51
CA LEU A 140 -2.70 4.56 16.07
C LEU A 140 -1.97 3.55 16.94
N LEU A 141 -2.76 2.79 17.68
CA LEU A 141 -2.30 1.91 18.76
C LEU A 141 -1.88 0.58 18.17
N LEU A 142 -0.88 -0.07 18.77
CA LEU A 142 -0.64 -1.49 18.53
C LEU A 142 -1.77 -2.27 19.23
N ASP A 143 -2.91 -2.33 18.56
CA ASP A 143 -4.04 -3.13 18.99
C ASP A 143 -3.85 -4.57 18.50
N VAL A 144 -3.42 -5.43 19.42
CA VAL A 144 -3.15 -6.84 19.12
C VAL A 144 -4.42 -7.71 19.12
N THR A 145 -5.59 -7.10 19.25
CA THR A 145 -6.85 -7.83 19.22
C THR A 145 -7.08 -8.41 17.82
N PRO A 146 -7.17 -9.74 17.65
CA PRO A 146 -7.22 -10.33 16.32
C PRO A 146 -8.60 -10.14 15.69
N ALA A 147 -8.63 -9.66 14.44
CA ALA A 147 -9.85 -9.48 13.64
C ALA A 147 -9.90 -10.36 12.37
N TYR A 148 -8.98 -11.32 12.23
CA TYR A 148 -8.97 -12.23 11.10
C TYR A 148 -10.14 -13.23 11.17
N HIS A 149 -10.69 -13.57 10.02
CA HIS A 149 -11.88 -14.43 9.90
C HIS A 149 -11.95 -15.07 8.52
N ALA A 150 -12.80 -16.08 8.37
CA ALA A 150 -13.03 -16.78 7.11
C ALA A 150 -14.52 -16.86 6.77
N PHE A 151 -14.85 -16.93 5.49
CA PHE A 151 -16.22 -17.21 5.06
C PHE A 151 -16.23 -17.89 3.68
N GLU A 152 -17.34 -18.54 3.36
CA GLU A 152 -17.51 -19.24 2.09
C GLU A 152 -18.54 -18.52 1.24
N ALA A 153 -18.21 -18.23 -0.02
CA ALA A 153 -19.11 -17.58 -0.96
C ALA A 153 -18.71 -17.93 -2.40
N GLY A 154 -19.69 -18.06 -3.31
CA GLY A 154 -19.41 -18.33 -4.73
C GLY A 154 -18.62 -19.61 -5.00
N GLY A 155 -18.69 -20.60 -4.10
CA GLY A 155 -17.89 -21.83 -4.19
C GLY A 155 -16.41 -21.67 -3.82
N MET A 156 -16.03 -20.55 -3.20
CA MET A 156 -14.67 -20.24 -2.78
C MET A 156 -14.61 -20.04 -1.27
N LEU A 157 -13.41 -20.20 -0.70
CA LEU A 157 -13.10 -19.85 0.68
C LEU A 157 -12.38 -18.49 0.69
N PHE A 158 -12.94 -17.51 1.38
CA PHE A 158 -12.31 -16.23 1.61
C PHE A 158 -11.65 -16.22 2.98
N LEU A 159 -10.36 -15.85 3.02
CA LEU A 159 -9.58 -15.71 4.25
C LEU A 159 -9.23 -14.24 4.43
N CYS A 160 -9.94 -13.58 5.34
CA CYS A 160 -9.76 -12.18 5.70
C CYS A 160 -8.66 -12.06 6.76
N LEU A 161 -7.55 -11.45 6.38
CA LEU A 161 -6.40 -11.20 7.24
C LEU A 161 -6.55 -9.87 7.96
N ASP A 162 -6.20 -9.87 9.23
CA ASP A 162 -6.06 -8.65 10.01
C ASP A 162 -4.61 -8.18 9.93
N THR A 163 -4.43 -7.06 9.22
CA THR A 163 -3.12 -6.46 8.98
C THR A 163 -3.04 -5.05 9.55
N CYS A 164 -4.00 -4.60 10.37
CA CYS A 164 -4.12 -3.18 10.77
C CYS A 164 -2.82 -2.57 11.33
N ASN A 165 -1.98 -3.40 11.97
CA ASN A 165 -0.69 -2.99 12.53
C ASN A 165 0.50 -3.39 11.66
N TRP A 166 0.30 -3.55 10.36
CA TRP A 166 1.28 -4.05 9.39
C TRP A 166 1.80 -5.47 9.70
N TRP A 167 1.21 -6.17 10.66
CA TRP A 167 1.74 -7.40 11.24
C TRP A 167 0.65 -8.49 11.26
N LEU A 168 0.96 -9.70 10.76
CA LEU A 168 0.11 -10.88 10.93
C LEU A 168 0.28 -11.58 12.30
N GLY A 169 1.52 -11.82 12.72
CA GLY A 169 1.84 -12.58 13.93
C GLY A 169 1.82 -14.09 13.73
N THR A 170 2.51 -14.82 14.61
CA THR A 170 2.67 -16.28 14.50
C THR A 170 1.33 -17.02 14.49
N GLU A 171 0.39 -16.62 15.35
CA GLU A 171 -0.91 -17.26 15.48
C GLU A 171 -1.74 -17.16 14.20
N GLN A 172 -1.84 -15.96 13.62
CA GLN A 172 -2.57 -15.75 12.37
C GLN A 172 -1.89 -16.46 11.19
N MET A 173 -0.54 -16.49 11.14
CA MET A 173 0.18 -17.25 10.11
C MET A 173 -0.11 -18.75 10.19
N GLN A 174 -0.08 -19.35 11.39
CA GLN A 174 -0.42 -20.75 11.60
C GLN A 174 -1.89 -21.04 11.26
N TRP A 175 -2.80 -20.14 11.65
CA TRP A 175 -4.20 -20.22 11.26
C TRP A 175 -4.33 -20.22 9.74
N LEU A 176 -3.70 -19.26 9.05
CA LEU A 176 -3.75 -19.12 7.61
C LEU A 176 -3.22 -20.38 6.88
N GLU A 177 -2.06 -20.91 7.28
CA GLU A 177 -1.52 -22.15 6.73
C GLU A 177 -2.49 -23.32 6.92
N SER A 178 -3.10 -23.45 8.11
CA SER A 178 -4.05 -24.52 8.40
C SER A 178 -5.31 -24.43 7.51
N GLN A 179 -5.84 -23.22 7.32
CA GLN A 179 -7.02 -23.00 6.46
C GLN A 179 -6.72 -23.33 5.00
N VAL A 180 -5.58 -22.85 4.48
CA VAL A 180 -5.16 -23.11 3.09
C VAL A 180 -4.88 -24.60 2.86
N ALA A 181 -4.25 -25.28 3.83
CA ALA A 181 -4.00 -26.71 3.76
C ALA A 181 -5.31 -27.51 3.71
N ALA A 182 -6.26 -27.19 4.59
CA ALA A 182 -7.54 -27.88 4.71
C ALA A 182 -8.54 -27.58 3.59
N ALA A 183 -8.43 -26.43 2.90
CA ALA A 183 -9.39 -26.01 1.88
C ALA A 183 -9.55 -27.04 0.77
N ASP A 184 -10.78 -27.41 0.42
CA ASP A 184 -11.12 -28.31 -0.69
C ASP A 184 -11.55 -27.55 -1.96
N ARG A 185 -11.41 -26.22 -1.94
CA ARG A 185 -11.91 -25.28 -2.93
C ARG A 185 -10.93 -24.12 -3.17
N PRO A 186 -11.16 -23.28 -4.20
CA PRO A 186 -10.34 -22.09 -4.44
C PRO A 186 -10.36 -21.14 -3.23
N VAL A 187 -9.21 -20.56 -2.91
CA VAL A 187 -8.99 -19.67 -1.78
C VAL A 187 -8.71 -18.26 -2.28
N VAL A 188 -9.44 -17.28 -1.74
CA VAL A 188 -9.21 -15.85 -1.97
C VAL A 188 -8.71 -15.25 -0.66
N LEU A 189 -7.53 -14.65 -0.69
CA LEU A 189 -6.99 -13.90 0.44
C LEU A 189 -7.49 -12.46 0.37
N VAL A 190 -7.87 -11.88 1.51
CA VAL A 190 -8.34 -10.50 1.60
C VAL A 190 -7.60 -9.83 2.75
N ALA A 191 -6.99 -8.67 2.51
CA ALA A 191 -6.30 -7.91 3.56
C ALA A 191 -6.41 -6.42 3.27
N HIS A 192 -6.23 -5.57 4.27
CA HIS A 192 -6.08 -4.13 4.01
C HIS A 192 -4.71 -3.84 3.36
N HIS A 193 -3.62 -4.30 3.99
CA HIS A 193 -2.26 -4.05 3.51
C HIS A 193 -1.82 -5.01 2.41
N HIS A 194 -0.92 -4.53 1.55
CA HIS A 194 -0.36 -5.27 0.43
C HIS A 194 0.92 -6.04 0.82
N PHE A 195 1.19 -7.15 0.12
CA PHE A 195 2.42 -7.93 0.27
C PHE A 195 3.37 -7.79 -0.94
N LEU A 196 2.85 -7.41 -2.11
CA LEU A 196 3.65 -7.03 -3.27
C LEU A 196 3.95 -5.53 -3.22
N PRO A 197 5.11 -5.09 -3.74
CA PRO A 197 5.39 -3.68 -3.87
C PRO A 197 4.44 -3.08 -4.93
N VAL A 198 3.84 -1.94 -4.59
CA VAL A 198 2.96 -1.11 -5.41
C VAL A 198 3.71 -0.03 -6.19
N GLY A 199 5.02 0.10 -5.96
CA GLY A 199 5.91 0.98 -6.72
C GLY A 199 5.79 2.45 -6.34
N ILE A 200 5.29 2.70 -5.13
CA ILE A 200 5.22 4.02 -4.48
C ILE A 200 5.70 3.88 -3.03
N VAL A 201 5.85 4.98 -2.30
CA VAL A 201 6.48 4.93 -0.96
C VAL A 201 5.72 4.10 0.09
N TYR A 202 4.43 3.79 -0.16
CA TYR A 202 3.69 2.80 0.63
C TYR A 202 4.26 1.37 0.53
N ASP A 203 5.26 1.10 -0.31
CA ASP A 203 6.07 -0.13 -0.23
C ASP A 203 6.72 -0.32 1.15
N THR A 204 6.99 0.78 1.87
CA THR A 204 7.45 0.74 3.26
C THR A 204 6.35 0.35 4.26
N CYS A 205 5.09 0.41 3.84
CA CYS A 205 3.88 0.07 4.61
C CYS A 205 3.29 -1.29 4.16
N GLN A 206 4.11 -2.16 3.58
CA GLN A 206 3.75 -3.56 3.35
C GLN A 206 3.52 -4.31 4.67
N VAL A 207 2.80 -5.43 4.57
CA VAL A 207 2.79 -6.43 5.65
C VAL A 207 4.23 -6.86 5.97
N HIS A 208 4.58 -6.87 7.25
CA HIS A 208 5.89 -7.23 7.75
C HIS A 208 6.30 -8.63 7.26
N GLU A 209 5.41 -9.61 7.39
CA GLU A 209 5.58 -10.97 6.91
C GLU A 209 5.23 -11.16 5.42
N ARG A 210 5.46 -10.14 4.59
CA ARG A 210 5.25 -10.21 3.14
C ARG A 210 5.93 -11.40 2.47
N ASP A 211 7.13 -11.80 2.89
CA ASP A 211 7.82 -12.94 2.27
C ASP A 211 7.14 -14.28 2.58
N PHE A 212 6.57 -14.41 3.78
CA PHE A 212 5.70 -15.55 4.11
C PHE A 212 4.48 -15.58 3.19
N LEU A 213 3.78 -14.44 3.01
CA LEU A 213 2.63 -14.36 2.11
C LEU A 213 2.99 -14.66 0.65
N ARG A 214 4.14 -14.14 0.16
CA ARG A 214 4.66 -14.44 -1.20
C ARG A 214 4.86 -15.94 -1.38
N ASN A 215 5.55 -16.58 -0.44
CA ASN A 215 5.82 -18.01 -0.48
C ASN A 215 4.53 -18.83 -0.41
N LEU A 216 3.59 -18.46 0.46
CA LEU A 216 2.30 -19.12 0.60
C LEU A 216 1.50 -19.05 -0.72
N VAL A 217 1.37 -17.84 -1.29
CA VAL A 217 0.65 -17.61 -2.56
C VAL A 217 1.25 -18.41 -3.72
N LEU A 218 2.58 -18.47 -3.81
CA LEU A 218 3.28 -19.21 -4.88
C LEU A 218 3.22 -20.74 -4.67
N SER A 219 3.25 -21.21 -3.43
CA SER A 219 3.34 -22.65 -3.11
C SER A 219 2.00 -23.36 -3.15
N HIS A 220 0.89 -22.63 -3.03
CA HIS A 220 -0.45 -23.23 -2.94
C HIS A 220 -1.28 -22.96 -4.19
N SER A 221 -1.51 -23.99 -4.99
CA SER A 221 -2.33 -23.91 -6.21
C SER A 221 -3.79 -23.52 -5.95
N LYS A 222 -4.31 -23.79 -4.75
CA LYS A 222 -5.67 -23.44 -4.31
C LYS A 222 -5.88 -21.94 -4.13
N ILE A 223 -4.84 -21.18 -3.78
CA ILE A 223 -4.95 -19.72 -3.73
C ILE A 223 -5.13 -19.23 -5.16
N VAL A 224 -6.13 -18.40 -5.41
CA VAL A 224 -6.47 -17.89 -6.75
C VAL A 224 -6.40 -16.38 -6.85
N ALA A 225 -6.66 -15.67 -5.74
CA ALA A 225 -6.54 -14.22 -5.71
C ALA A 225 -6.15 -13.66 -4.34
N PHE A 226 -5.58 -12.45 -4.33
CA PHE A 226 -5.36 -11.60 -3.16
C PHE A 226 -5.96 -10.22 -3.41
N LEU A 227 -6.89 -9.79 -2.57
CA LEU A 227 -7.61 -8.53 -2.69
C LEU A 227 -7.16 -7.57 -1.59
N HIS A 228 -6.81 -6.32 -1.93
CA HIS A 228 -6.36 -5.33 -0.94
C HIS A 228 -6.72 -3.87 -1.18
N GLY A 229 -6.51 -3.04 -0.14
CA GLY A 229 -6.64 -1.57 -0.15
C GLY A 229 -5.30 -0.91 0.22
N HIS A 230 -5.34 0.04 1.16
CA HIS A 230 -4.22 0.74 1.82
C HIS A 230 -3.41 1.69 0.94
N ALA A 231 -2.94 1.20 -0.21
CA ALA A 231 -2.03 1.98 -1.06
C ALA A 231 -2.73 3.15 -1.77
N HIS A 232 -4.06 3.24 -1.70
CA HIS A 232 -4.89 4.19 -2.45
C HIS A 232 -4.59 4.17 -3.95
N LEU A 233 -4.27 2.97 -4.46
CA LEU A 233 -3.91 2.73 -5.85
C LEU A 233 -4.71 1.58 -6.41
N ASP A 234 -5.08 1.72 -7.69
CA ASP A 234 -5.68 0.64 -8.44
C ASP A 234 -4.60 -0.20 -9.12
N ARG A 235 -4.66 -1.50 -8.89
CA ARG A 235 -3.78 -2.49 -9.52
C ARG A 235 -4.56 -3.76 -9.81
N TRP A 236 -4.21 -4.41 -10.90
CA TRP A 236 -4.58 -5.80 -11.15
C TRP A 236 -3.37 -6.50 -11.76
N TRP A 237 -2.74 -7.35 -10.97
CA TRP A 237 -1.57 -8.10 -11.41
C TRP A 237 -1.79 -9.60 -11.45
N SER A 238 -1.05 -10.29 -12.31
CA SER A 238 -0.80 -11.72 -12.23
C SER A 238 0.55 -11.99 -11.55
N TYR A 239 0.53 -12.67 -10.40
CA TYR A 239 1.72 -13.11 -9.65
C TYR A 239 1.70 -14.62 -9.47
N GLY A 240 2.62 -15.35 -10.11
CA GLY A 240 2.60 -16.83 -10.10
C GLY A 240 1.30 -17.43 -10.68
N GLY A 241 0.66 -16.71 -11.61
CA GLY A 241 -0.65 -17.09 -12.15
C GLY A 241 -1.83 -16.84 -11.21
N LYS A 242 -1.65 -16.05 -10.15
CA LYS A 242 -2.67 -15.64 -9.18
C LYS A 242 -3.01 -14.17 -9.38
N ASP A 243 -4.27 -13.81 -9.22
CA ASP A 243 -4.72 -12.43 -9.41
C ASP A 243 -4.54 -11.61 -8.13
N ILE A 244 -3.80 -10.51 -8.20
CA ILE A 244 -3.58 -9.58 -7.10
C ILE A 244 -4.26 -8.28 -7.45
N LEU A 245 -5.35 -7.94 -6.75
CA LEU A 245 -6.16 -6.77 -7.07
C LEU A 245 -6.16 -5.76 -5.92
N ALA A 246 -5.96 -4.50 -6.28
CA ALA A 246 -6.03 -3.35 -5.39
C ALA A 246 -7.18 -2.42 -5.81
N VAL A 247 -7.84 -1.82 -4.85
CA VAL A 247 -8.80 -0.72 -5.06
C VAL A 247 -8.27 0.54 -4.40
N ARG A 248 -8.38 1.68 -5.08
CA ARG A 248 -8.04 2.99 -4.50
C ARG A 248 -9.10 3.47 -3.50
N ASN A 249 -8.76 4.49 -2.74
CA ASN A 249 -9.66 5.11 -1.78
C ASN A 249 -10.93 5.68 -2.45
N ARG A 250 -12.06 5.53 -1.74
CA ARG A 250 -13.38 6.05 -2.16
C ARG A 250 -13.75 5.63 -3.59
N ALA A 251 -13.37 4.42 -3.97
CA ALA A 251 -13.65 3.84 -5.27
C ALA A 251 -14.25 2.44 -5.14
N VAL A 252 -14.77 1.94 -6.26
CA VAL A 252 -15.44 0.65 -6.33
C VAL A 252 -14.78 -0.20 -7.42
N ARG A 253 -14.17 -1.32 -7.02
CA ARG A 253 -13.69 -2.34 -7.96
C ARG A 253 -14.59 -3.56 -7.91
N GLN A 254 -15.29 -3.87 -9.00
CA GLN A 254 -15.97 -5.16 -9.17
C GLN A 254 -14.99 -6.20 -9.73
N VAL A 255 -15.04 -7.41 -9.19
CA VAL A 255 -14.27 -8.57 -9.60
C VAL A 255 -15.25 -9.71 -9.84
N THR A 256 -15.27 -10.21 -11.07
CA THR A 256 -16.14 -11.34 -11.46
C THR A 256 -15.32 -12.62 -11.43
N PHE A 257 -15.82 -13.60 -10.67
CA PHE A 257 -15.28 -14.94 -10.61
C PHE A 257 -16.12 -15.92 -11.41
N GLU A 258 -15.47 -16.85 -12.11
CA GLU A 258 -16.10 -17.97 -12.80
C GLU A 258 -15.25 -19.22 -12.57
N ALA A 259 -15.85 -20.31 -12.08
CA ALA A 259 -15.18 -21.55 -11.72
C ALA A 259 -13.92 -21.35 -10.84
N GLY A 260 -13.99 -20.41 -9.89
CA GLY A 260 -12.89 -20.14 -8.96
C GLY A 260 -11.73 -19.33 -9.54
N ARG A 261 -11.91 -18.64 -10.66
CA ARG A 261 -10.90 -17.77 -11.27
C ARG A 261 -11.46 -16.40 -11.53
N VAL A 262 -10.62 -15.37 -11.44
CA VAL A 262 -10.99 -14.03 -11.90
C VAL A 262 -11.09 -14.06 -13.41
N VAL A 263 -12.22 -13.60 -13.95
CA VAL A 263 -12.45 -13.52 -15.41
C VAL A 263 -12.63 -12.10 -15.90
N GLU A 264 -12.90 -11.16 -15.00
CA GLU A 264 -13.15 -9.76 -15.32
C GLU A 264 -12.96 -8.89 -14.06
N SER A 265 -12.49 -7.67 -14.26
CA SER A 265 -12.53 -6.64 -13.23
C SER A 265 -12.90 -5.28 -13.81
N LEU A 266 -13.84 -4.60 -13.17
CA LEU A 266 -14.30 -3.26 -13.49
C LEU A 266 -13.91 -2.30 -12.36
N LEU A 267 -13.33 -1.16 -12.68
CA LEU A 267 -13.05 -0.07 -11.74
C LEU A 267 -14.00 1.09 -12.04
N ASP A 268 -14.85 1.45 -11.08
CA ASP A 268 -15.86 2.50 -11.22
C ASP A 268 -16.74 2.33 -12.48
N GLY A 269 -17.01 1.07 -12.85
CA GLY A 269 -17.80 0.69 -14.03
C GLY A 269 -16.99 0.49 -15.31
N GLU A 270 -15.72 0.86 -15.33
CA GLU A 270 -14.86 0.75 -16.52
C GLU A 270 -14.00 -0.52 -16.49
N PRO A 271 -13.89 -1.26 -17.62
CA PRO A 271 -13.04 -2.44 -17.69
C PRO A 271 -11.57 -2.14 -17.39
N THR A 272 -10.96 -3.00 -16.59
CA THR A 272 -9.51 -3.01 -16.34
C THR A 272 -8.87 -4.23 -16.98
N ALA A 273 -7.55 -4.20 -17.15
CA ALA A 273 -6.77 -5.31 -17.69
C ALA A 273 -5.75 -5.79 -16.67
N THR A 274 -5.51 -7.10 -16.64
CA THR A 274 -4.44 -7.70 -15.85
C THR A 274 -3.09 -7.35 -16.45
N GLU A 275 -2.16 -6.92 -15.61
CA GLU A 275 -0.74 -6.78 -15.95
C GLU A 275 0.06 -7.93 -15.31
N VAL A 276 1.13 -8.40 -15.94
CA VAL A 276 2.01 -9.36 -15.26
C VAL A 276 2.75 -8.60 -14.15
N PHE A 277 2.72 -9.10 -12.92
CA PHE A 277 3.54 -8.53 -11.86
C PHE A 277 5.01 -8.71 -12.22
N HIS A 278 5.66 -7.61 -12.56
CA HIS A 278 7.10 -7.59 -12.71
C HIS A 278 7.70 -7.07 -11.40
N PRO A 279 8.63 -7.80 -10.75
CA PRO A 279 9.35 -7.32 -9.56
C PRO A 279 10.28 -6.12 -9.86
N ARG A 280 10.13 -5.48 -11.02
CA ARG A 280 10.86 -4.29 -11.47
C ARG A 280 10.32 -3.00 -10.85
N TYR A 281 9.24 -3.04 -10.06
CA TYR A 281 8.74 -1.86 -9.35
C TYR A 281 9.80 -1.38 -8.34
N LEU A 282 10.12 -0.09 -8.44
CA LEU A 282 11.04 0.61 -7.54
C LEU A 282 10.65 0.35 -6.09
N CYS A 283 11.51 -0.33 -5.34
CA CYS A 283 11.40 -0.39 -3.90
C CYS A 283 12.13 0.83 -3.35
N ALA A 284 11.41 1.90 -3.03
CA ALA A 284 11.96 3.00 -2.27
C ALA A 284 12.01 2.61 -0.80
N GLN A 285 13.20 2.39 -0.27
CA GLN A 285 13.41 2.12 1.14
C GLN A 285 14.21 3.30 1.72
N CYS A 286 13.59 4.13 2.55
CA CYS A 286 14.39 5.09 3.33
C CYS A 286 15.21 4.31 4.35
N GLU A 287 16.54 4.30 4.24
CA GLU A 287 17.43 3.58 5.16
C GLU A 287 17.73 4.36 6.46
N SER A 288 17.36 5.64 6.54
CA SER A 288 17.48 6.44 7.77
C SER A 288 16.20 6.35 8.62
N PRO A 289 16.30 6.30 9.96
CA PRO A 289 15.15 6.39 10.85
C PRO A 289 14.63 7.84 10.88
N GLY A 290 13.93 8.28 9.83
CA GLY A 290 13.46 9.66 9.72
C GLY A 290 12.72 9.93 8.42
N GLN A 291 11.44 10.30 8.56
CA GLN A 291 10.62 11.07 7.61
C GLN A 291 10.58 10.65 6.13
N VAL A 292 9.40 10.13 5.74
CA VAL A 292 8.84 10.37 4.41
C VAL A 292 7.50 11.07 4.65
N SER A 293 7.36 12.35 4.27
CA SER A 293 6.04 13.00 4.19
C SER A 293 5.55 13.09 2.75
N TYR A 294 4.23 13.03 2.59
CA TYR A 294 3.53 13.48 1.40
C TYR A 294 3.37 15.01 1.45
N MET A 295 3.45 15.66 0.29
CA MET A 295 2.91 16.99 0.06
C MET A 295 1.97 16.89 -1.14
N THR A 296 0.66 16.94 -0.92
CA THR A 296 -0.31 17.26 -1.99
C THR A 296 -0.19 18.75 -2.27
N CYS A 297 0.63 19.13 -3.25
CA CYS A 297 0.71 20.51 -3.71
C CYS A 297 0.00 20.66 -5.05
N THR A 298 -1.13 21.36 -5.06
CA THR A 298 -1.92 21.71 -6.25
C THR A 298 -1.16 22.57 -7.27
N GLU A 299 0.04 23.05 -6.93
CA GLU A 299 0.88 23.86 -7.81
C GLU A 299 1.89 23.03 -8.62
N PHE A 300 1.94 21.71 -8.44
CA PHE A 300 2.85 20.84 -9.19
C PHE A 300 2.24 20.42 -10.53
N SER A 301 2.45 21.24 -11.57
CA SER A 301 2.25 20.79 -12.95
C SER A 301 3.52 20.10 -13.45
N ASN A 302 3.47 18.78 -13.63
CA ASN A 302 4.46 18.10 -14.46
C ASN A 302 4.17 18.43 -15.95
N PRO A 303 5.14 18.28 -16.87
CA PRO A 303 4.94 18.60 -18.30
C PRO A 303 3.89 17.73 -19.02
N TRP A 304 3.22 16.80 -18.31
CA TRP A 304 2.20 15.90 -18.85
C TRP A 304 0.78 16.19 -18.35
N GLY A 305 0.57 17.22 -17.52
CA GLY A 305 -0.77 17.65 -17.10
C GLY A 305 -1.57 16.60 -16.31
N LYS A 306 -0.91 15.62 -15.68
CA LYS A 306 -1.56 14.57 -14.87
C LYS A 306 -1.05 14.59 -13.43
N ALA A 307 -1.98 14.63 -12.47
CA ALA A 307 -1.74 14.68 -11.02
C ALA A 307 -1.25 13.36 -10.39
N THR A 308 -0.59 12.46 -11.13
CA THR A 308 -0.44 11.04 -10.77
C THR A 308 0.98 10.49 -10.90
N THR A 309 2.01 11.28 -10.62
CA THR A 309 3.39 10.77 -10.62
C THR A 309 3.88 10.54 -9.19
N PRO A 310 4.34 9.32 -8.82
CA PRO A 310 4.83 9.04 -7.47
C PRO A 310 6.05 9.90 -7.08
N CYS A 311 6.03 10.44 -5.86
CA CYS A 311 7.11 11.23 -5.29
C CYS A 311 7.91 10.37 -4.29
N LEU A 312 9.24 10.37 -4.39
CA LEU A 312 10.16 9.81 -3.39
C LEU A 312 10.48 10.90 -2.35
N GLY A 313 9.55 11.10 -1.42
CA GLY A 313 9.78 11.73 -0.12
C GLY A 313 9.93 13.26 -0.06
N TRP A 314 9.44 13.83 1.04
CA TRP A 314 9.75 15.18 1.52
C TRP A 314 10.75 15.10 2.67
N LEU A 315 11.77 15.95 2.63
CA LEU A 315 12.80 16.09 3.66
C LEU A 315 12.65 17.48 4.30
N PRO A 316 12.32 17.66 5.59
CA PRO A 316 12.39 18.98 6.20
C PRO A 316 13.85 19.39 6.48
N PRO A 317 14.11 20.69 6.64
CA PRO A 317 15.45 21.21 6.87
C PRO A 317 15.78 21.16 8.37
N GLU A 318 16.52 20.18 8.86
CA GLU A 318 17.23 20.26 10.15
C GLU A 318 18.63 19.60 10.08
N GLU A 319 19.45 19.81 11.11
CA GLU A 319 20.93 19.86 11.14
C GLU A 319 21.73 18.61 10.69
N GLU A 320 21.07 17.52 10.27
CA GLU A 320 21.73 16.27 9.86
C GLU A 320 21.43 15.87 8.39
N PRO A 321 22.38 15.25 7.66
CA PRO A 321 22.15 14.79 6.29
C PRO A 321 21.10 13.67 6.23
N ILE A 322 20.09 13.81 5.37
CA ILE A 322 19.04 12.79 5.17
C ILE A 322 19.26 12.05 3.86
N GLU A 323 18.84 10.78 3.79
CA GLU A 323 19.15 9.88 2.70
C GLU A 323 17.94 9.10 2.21
N LEU A 324 17.67 9.20 0.91
CA LEU A 324 16.62 8.46 0.22
C LEU A 324 17.28 7.33 -0.58
N VAL A 325 16.96 6.07 -0.27
CA VAL A 325 17.45 4.91 -1.02
C VAL A 325 16.29 4.31 -1.80
N TRP A 326 16.53 3.94 -3.05
CA TRP A 326 15.60 3.16 -3.84
C TRP A 326 16.34 2.14 -4.68
N SER A 327 15.67 1.01 -4.93
CA SER A 327 16.22 -0.06 -5.74
C SER A 327 15.26 -0.42 -6.87
N MET A 328 15.79 -0.72 -8.05
CA MET A 328 15.01 -1.26 -9.16
C MET A 328 15.74 -2.45 -9.79
N ARG A 329 15.00 -3.46 -10.25
CA ARG A 329 15.59 -4.60 -10.94
C ARG A 329 15.72 -4.30 -12.43
N LEU A 330 16.93 -4.44 -12.94
CA LEU A 330 17.25 -4.25 -14.36
C LEU A 330 16.60 -5.35 -15.21
N PRO A 331 16.19 -5.04 -16.46
CA PRO A 331 15.65 -6.05 -17.37
C PRO A 331 16.72 -7.09 -17.76
N SER A 332 16.30 -8.33 -17.99
CA SER A 332 17.19 -9.40 -18.48
C SER A 332 17.71 -9.18 -19.91
N ALA A 333 17.14 -8.20 -20.62
CA ALA A 333 17.50 -7.81 -21.99
C ALA A 333 18.15 -6.41 -22.00
N LEU A 334 19.10 -6.16 -21.10
CA LEU A 334 19.98 -4.98 -21.22
C LEU A 334 20.84 -5.13 -22.46
N SER A 335 20.93 -4.08 -23.26
CA SER A 335 21.95 -4.02 -24.32
C SER A 335 23.35 -3.86 -23.71
N GLU A 336 24.40 -4.30 -24.39
CA GLU A 336 25.78 -3.94 -24.01
C GLU A 336 26.08 -2.44 -24.14
N ALA A 337 25.13 -1.66 -24.68
CA ALA A 337 25.24 -0.21 -24.82
C ALA A 337 25.24 0.50 -23.46
N ASP A 338 25.83 1.70 -23.45
CA ASP A 338 25.79 2.58 -22.30
C ASP A 338 24.35 2.97 -21.96
N HIS A 339 24.02 2.89 -20.68
CA HIS A 339 22.75 3.37 -20.14
C HIS A 339 22.96 4.62 -19.29
N GLU A 340 21.90 5.42 -19.17
CA GLU A 340 21.80 6.51 -18.22
C GLU A 340 20.50 6.41 -17.41
N LEU A 341 20.60 6.79 -16.14
CA LEU A 341 19.46 6.92 -15.24
C LEU A 341 18.93 8.35 -15.32
N ARG A 342 17.67 8.51 -15.70
CA ARG A 342 16.97 9.80 -15.82
C ARG A 342 15.87 9.92 -14.78
N PHE A 343 15.94 10.94 -13.94
CA PHE A 343 14.88 11.21 -12.95
C PHE A 343 14.70 12.71 -12.75
N GLN A 344 13.55 13.11 -12.18
CA GLN A 344 13.31 14.50 -11.83
C GLN A 344 13.62 14.72 -10.35
N VAL A 345 14.14 15.89 -10.01
CA VAL A 345 14.48 16.26 -8.63
C VAL A 345 14.11 17.73 -8.39
N ARG A 346 13.57 18.09 -7.22
CA ARG A 346 13.76 19.46 -6.68
C ARG A 346 14.47 19.37 -5.35
N ASN A 347 15.23 20.41 -5.07
CA ASN A 347 16.01 20.50 -3.87
C ASN A 347 16.29 21.97 -3.55
N ALA A 348 16.22 22.35 -2.28
CA ALA A 348 16.63 23.67 -1.82
C ALA A 348 18.13 23.76 -1.51
N GLY A 349 18.76 22.65 -1.11
CA GLY A 349 20.19 22.61 -0.84
C GLY A 349 20.92 21.55 -1.64
N ARG A 350 22.16 21.26 -1.25
CA ARG A 350 23.04 20.39 -2.04
C ARG A 350 22.64 18.94 -1.82
N CYS A 351 22.43 18.21 -2.91
CA CYS A 351 22.23 16.76 -2.87
C CYS A 351 23.38 16.02 -3.54
N GLU A 352 23.61 14.80 -3.10
CA GLU A 352 24.54 13.85 -3.69
C GLU A 352 23.75 12.60 -4.08
N LEU A 353 23.69 12.34 -5.37
CA LEU A 353 23.18 11.09 -5.90
C LEU A 353 24.33 10.10 -5.99
N SER A 354 24.17 8.89 -5.47
CA SER A 354 25.05 7.76 -5.65
C SER A 354 24.26 6.58 -6.18
N VAL A 355 24.81 5.83 -7.13
CA VAL A 355 24.15 4.66 -7.71
C VAL A 355 25.13 3.50 -7.84
N THR A 356 24.67 2.34 -7.40
CA THR A 356 25.38 1.07 -7.49
C THR A 356 24.55 0.12 -8.33
N ALA A 357 25.19 -0.57 -9.27
CA ALA A 357 24.52 -1.52 -10.14
C ALA A 357 25.51 -2.60 -10.63
N PRO A 358 25.03 -3.82 -10.93
CA PRO A 358 25.82 -4.83 -11.65
C PRO A 358 26.39 -4.27 -12.95
N GLY A 359 27.64 -4.61 -13.25
CA GLY A 359 28.41 -4.02 -14.36
C GLY A 359 29.18 -2.74 -13.99
N LEU A 360 28.84 -2.06 -12.89
CA LEU A 360 29.64 -0.94 -12.39
C LEU A 360 30.75 -1.45 -11.46
N LEU A 361 32.02 -1.20 -11.84
CA LEU A 361 33.16 -1.50 -10.97
C LEU A 361 33.15 -0.68 -9.66
N GLU A 362 32.58 0.53 -9.71
CA GLU A 362 32.45 1.44 -8.58
C GLU A 362 31.14 2.24 -8.70
N SER A 363 30.57 2.65 -7.56
CA SER A 363 29.36 3.49 -7.53
C SER A 363 29.55 4.77 -8.33
N ARG A 364 28.51 5.16 -9.06
CA ARG A 364 28.46 6.43 -9.79
C ARG A 364 27.88 7.50 -8.90
N THR A 365 28.59 8.62 -8.75
CA THR A 365 28.16 9.72 -7.89
C THR A 365 28.03 11.01 -8.68
N GLN A 366 26.95 11.76 -8.43
CA GLN A 366 26.70 13.06 -9.02
C GLN A 366 26.23 14.05 -7.95
N THR A 367 26.94 15.18 -7.81
CA THR A 367 26.48 16.30 -6.99
C THR A 367 25.44 17.12 -7.74
N LEU A 368 24.29 17.34 -7.10
CA LEU A 368 23.18 18.13 -7.62
C LEU A 368 23.11 19.48 -6.90
N ARG A 369 23.06 20.55 -7.70
CA ARG A 369 22.84 21.92 -7.18
C ARG A 369 21.38 22.10 -6.80
N ALA A 370 21.13 23.05 -5.91
CA ALA A 370 19.78 23.47 -5.54
C ALA A 370 18.95 23.82 -6.80
N ALA A 371 17.79 23.18 -6.93
CA ALA A 371 16.81 23.46 -7.96
C ALA A 371 15.40 23.47 -7.33
N PRO A 372 15.00 24.56 -6.66
CA PRO A 372 13.70 24.63 -5.98
C PRO A 372 12.51 24.62 -6.93
N ALA A 373 12.71 24.93 -8.22
CA ALA A 373 11.70 24.84 -9.29
C ALA A 373 11.70 23.47 -9.99
N GLY A 374 12.82 22.75 -9.94
CA GLY A 374 12.97 21.37 -10.38
C GLY A 374 13.87 21.24 -11.58
N GLN A 375 14.51 20.08 -11.68
CA GLN A 375 15.40 19.75 -12.76
C GLN A 375 15.26 18.28 -13.13
N THR A 376 15.50 17.98 -14.39
CA THR A 376 15.73 16.59 -14.82
C THR A 376 17.22 16.31 -14.70
N VAL A 377 17.55 15.22 -14.03
CA VAL A 377 18.92 14.72 -13.88
C VAL A 377 19.05 13.51 -14.79
N ALA A 378 20.07 13.52 -15.64
CA ALA A 378 20.54 12.35 -16.36
C ALA A 378 21.92 12.00 -15.81
N MET A 379 22.06 10.77 -15.32
CA MET A 379 23.32 10.27 -14.80
C MET A 379 23.78 9.08 -15.65
N PRO A 380 24.88 9.22 -16.40
CA PRO A 380 25.46 8.13 -17.17
C PRO A 380 25.97 7.03 -16.25
N LEU A 381 25.57 5.79 -16.51
CA LEU A 381 26.00 4.61 -15.76
C LEU A 381 27.05 3.80 -16.54
N GLY A 382 26.90 3.71 -17.86
CA GLY A 382 27.74 2.86 -18.72
C GLY A 382 27.05 1.51 -19.01
N PRO A 383 27.80 0.46 -19.39
CA PRO A 383 27.23 -0.87 -19.57
C PRO A 383 26.80 -1.43 -18.21
N LEU A 384 25.66 -2.11 -18.19
CA LEU A 384 25.09 -2.70 -16.99
C LEU A 384 24.84 -4.19 -17.21
N GLU A 385 24.94 -4.97 -16.14
CA GLU A 385 24.58 -6.39 -16.13
C GLU A 385 23.19 -6.59 -15.52
N GLU A 386 22.54 -7.73 -15.81
CA GLU A 386 21.26 -8.04 -15.18
C GLU A 386 21.42 -8.12 -13.65
N GLY A 387 20.59 -7.38 -12.93
CA GLY A 387 20.46 -7.50 -11.48
C GLY A 387 19.80 -6.29 -10.85
N LEU A 388 20.12 -5.99 -9.61
CA LEU A 388 19.49 -4.90 -8.85
C LEU A 388 20.37 -3.65 -8.90
N ILE A 389 19.83 -2.53 -9.38
CA ILE A 389 20.43 -1.21 -9.22
C ILE A 389 19.86 -0.57 -7.95
N GLU A 390 20.75 -0.06 -7.10
CA GLU A 390 20.44 0.75 -5.93
C GLU A 390 20.86 2.19 -6.22
N ALA A 391 19.98 3.14 -5.93
CA ALA A 391 20.24 4.55 -6.05
C ALA A 391 19.91 5.26 -4.73
N ARG A 392 20.77 6.20 -4.38
CA ARG A 392 20.86 6.82 -3.05
C ARG A 392 20.99 8.31 -3.24
N LEU A 393 20.00 9.08 -2.83
CA LEU A 393 20.01 10.54 -2.86
C LEU A 393 20.19 11.06 -1.44
N ARG A 394 21.39 11.56 -1.13
CA ARG A 394 21.73 12.19 0.14
C ARG A 394 21.57 13.70 0.05
N CYS A 395 20.73 14.28 0.90
CA CYS A 395 20.65 15.72 1.08
C CYS A 395 21.65 16.16 2.15
N THR A 396 22.63 16.97 1.76
CA THR A 396 23.69 17.46 2.67
C THR A 396 23.33 18.77 3.37
N SER A 397 22.33 19.48 2.86
CA SER A 397 21.77 20.69 3.45
C SER A 397 20.39 20.99 2.85
N GLY A 398 19.47 21.54 3.65
CA GLY A 398 18.12 21.89 3.18
C GLY A 398 17.27 20.65 2.90
N TRP A 399 16.45 20.72 1.85
CA TRP A 399 15.55 19.64 1.45
C TRP A 399 15.80 19.17 0.02
N GLY A 400 15.40 17.94 -0.28
CA GLY A 400 15.48 17.35 -1.63
C GLY A 400 14.43 16.26 -1.82
N TYR A 401 13.89 16.13 -3.03
CA TYR A 401 12.98 15.06 -3.42
C TYR A 401 13.34 14.59 -4.83
N ALA A 402 13.10 13.31 -5.13
CA ALA A 402 13.17 12.77 -6.50
C ALA A 402 11.79 12.24 -6.95
N ALA A 403 11.41 12.44 -8.21
CA ALA A 403 10.15 11.94 -8.76
C ALA A 403 10.39 10.77 -9.73
N MET A 404 9.45 9.81 -9.68
CA MET A 404 9.36 8.67 -10.58
C MET A 404 8.90 9.09 -11.98
N PRO A 405 9.21 8.34 -13.07
CA PRO A 405 9.61 6.93 -13.08
C PRO A 405 11.11 6.59 -12.98
N ALA A 406 12.02 7.54 -12.79
CA ALA A 406 13.47 7.27 -12.73
C ALA A 406 13.92 6.27 -13.83
N GLU A 407 13.76 6.68 -15.09
CA GLU A 407 13.90 5.81 -16.26
C GLU A 407 15.35 5.45 -16.54
N LEU A 408 15.62 4.17 -16.79
CA LEU A 408 16.87 3.73 -17.40
C LEU A 408 16.71 3.74 -18.92
N VAL A 409 17.52 4.53 -19.61
CA VAL A 409 17.47 4.66 -21.07
C VAL A 409 18.85 4.48 -21.69
N PRO A 410 18.95 3.99 -22.94
CA PRO A 410 20.21 3.99 -23.67
C PRO A 410 20.74 5.42 -23.84
N THR A 411 22.05 5.61 -23.66
CA THR A 411 22.69 6.91 -23.83
C THR A 411 22.54 7.39 -25.29
N PRO A 412 22.04 8.62 -25.52
CA PRO A 412 21.89 9.15 -26.88
C PRO A 412 23.23 9.15 -27.63
N GLY A 413 23.30 8.44 -28.76
CA GLY A 413 24.49 8.39 -29.62
C GLY A 413 25.35 7.13 -29.50
N ALA A 414 24.99 6.17 -28.65
CA ALA A 414 25.53 4.81 -28.72
C ALA A 414 25.01 4.14 -30.00
N ALA A 415 25.72 4.33 -31.11
CA ALA A 415 25.46 3.59 -32.34
C ALA A 415 25.49 2.10 -32.02
N SER A 416 24.45 1.37 -32.42
CA SER A 416 24.46 -0.08 -32.48
C SER A 416 25.59 -0.50 -33.42
N ALA A 417 26.77 -0.77 -32.88
CA ALA A 417 27.83 -1.44 -33.61
C ALA A 417 27.48 -2.93 -33.65
N HIS A 418 26.72 -3.28 -34.69
CA HIS A 418 26.45 -4.60 -35.28
C HIS A 418 26.18 -5.81 -34.39
#